data_AF-A0A223NTF8-F1
#
_entry.id   AF-A0A223NTF8-F1
#
_cell.length_a   1.000
_cell.length_b   1.000
_cell.length_c   1.000
_cell.angle_alpha   90.00
_cell.angle_beta   90.00
_cell.angle_gamma   90.00
#
_symmetry.space_group_name_H-M   'P 1'
#
loop_
_entity.id
_entity.type
_entity.pdbx_description
1 polymer ?
#
loop_
_entity_poly.entity_id
_entity_poly.type
_entity_poly.pdbx_seq_one_letter_code
_entity_poly.pdbx_strand_id
1 'polypeptide(L)'
;MTALEQRQIKGITVKNIVLTVLSTASIVTSVVTTYFGLKSEIQSIKSSGETEVRINNIRIKILEDQTALLQKEINDIQLAGKASHGAPERAKTTDPAMLSAIEK
;
A
#
# COMPACT_ATOMS: atom_id res chain seq x y z
N MET A 1 -57.08 -21.52 35.77
CA MET A 1 -55.84 -22.24 36.14
C MET A 1 -55.77 -23.48 35.26
N THR A 2 -54.91 -23.48 34.24
CA THR A 2 -54.88 -24.50 33.17
C THR A 2 -53.88 -25.62 33.49
N ALA A 3 -54.29 -26.86 33.23
CA ALA A 3 -53.69 -28.13 33.65
C ALA A 3 -52.23 -28.42 33.20
N LEU A 4 -51.55 -27.46 32.58
CA LEU A 4 -50.13 -27.56 32.21
C LEU A 4 -49.18 -27.30 33.39
N GLU A 5 -49.66 -26.77 34.51
CA GLU A 5 -48.83 -26.45 35.67
C GLU A 5 -48.39 -27.67 36.48
N GLN A 6 -49.00 -28.85 36.26
CA GLN A 6 -48.79 -30.05 37.08
C GLN A 6 -47.98 -31.17 36.41
N ARG A 7 -47.39 -30.96 35.22
CA ARG A 7 -46.38 -31.90 34.71
C ARG A 7 -45.00 -31.55 35.26
N GLN A 8 -44.75 -31.96 36.50
CA GLN A 8 -43.40 -32.04 37.04
C GLN A 8 -42.69 -33.22 36.37
N ILE A 9 -41.66 -32.96 35.57
CA ILE A 9 -40.76 -34.00 35.08
C ILE A 9 -39.53 -33.96 35.99
N LYS A 10 -39.29 -35.04 36.74
CA LYS A 10 -38.17 -35.16 37.70
C LYS A 10 -38.11 -34.06 38.77
N GLY A 11 -39.25 -33.58 39.27
CA GLY A 11 -39.30 -32.58 40.36
C GLY A 11 -39.03 -31.13 39.93
N ILE A 12 -38.88 -30.87 38.63
CA ILE A 12 -38.71 -29.51 38.07
C ILE A 12 -39.92 -29.19 37.20
N THR A 13 -40.47 -27.99 37.37
CA THR A 13 -41.55 -27.45 36.52
C THR A 13 -41.02 -27.22 35.11
N VAL A 14 -41.74 -27.63 34.06
CA VAL A 14 -41.36 -27.42 32.64
C VAL A 14 -40.99 -25.96 32.35
N LYS A 15 -41.65 -25.00 33.02
CA LYS A 15 -41.35 -23.57 32.93
C LYS A 15 -39.88 -23.25 33.25
N ASN A 16 -39.27 -23.90 34.23
CA ASN A 16 -37.87 -23.66 34.61
C ASN A 16 -36.90 -24.22 33.57
N ILE A 17 -37.19 -25.42 33.04
CA ILE A 17 -36.35 -26.04 31.99
C ILE A 17 -36.37 -25.16 30.73
N VAL A 18 -37.55 -24.70 30.32
CA VAL A 18 -37.70 -23.80 29.16
C VAL A 18 -36.93 -22.50 29.37
N LEU A 19 -37.01 -21.91 30.57
CA LEU A 19 -36.29 -20.69 30.89
C LEU A 19 -34.77 -20.89 30.81
N THR A 20 -34.24 -21.98 31.39
CA THR A 20 -32.81 -22.30 31.33
C THR A 20 -32.34 -22.47 29.89
N VAL A 21 -33.08 -23.25 29.08
CA VAL A 21 -32.73 -23.47 27.67
C VAL A 21 -32.75 -22.16 26.88
N LEU A 22 -33.76 -21.30 27.10
CA LEU A 22 -33.84 -19.99 26.44
C LEU A 22 -32.68 -19.08 26.86
N SER A 23 -32.33 -19.05 28.14
CA SER A 23 -31.21 -18.24 28.64
C SER A 23 -29.87 -18.70 28.06
N THR A 24 -29.61 -20.01 28.04
CA THR A 24 -28.38 -20.56 27.45
C THR A 24 -28.35 -20.32 25.94
N ALA A 25 -29.47 -20.51 25.24
CA ALA A 25 -29.57 -20.28 23.81
C ALA A 25 -29.29 -18.81 23.45
N SER A 26 -29.81 -17.85 24.23
CA SER A 26 -29.60 -16.41 24.04
C SER A 26 -28.12 -16.01 24.17
N ILE A 27 -27.41 -16.58 25.15
CA ILE A 27 -25.98 -16.32 25.33
C ILE A 27 -25.19 -16.88 24.15
N VAL A 28 -25.49 -18.12 23.74
CA VAL A 28 -24.80 -18.78 22.63
C VAL A 28 -25.01 -18.03 21.32
N THR A 29 -26.24 -17.62 21.01
CA THR A 29 -26.52 -16.85 19.79
C THR A 29 -25.82 -15.50 19.79
N SER A 30 -25.75 -14.81 20.94
CA SER A 30 -25.01 -13.56 21.08
C SER A 30 -23.51 -13.76 20.76
N VAL A 31 -22.87 -14.72 21.43
CA VAL A 31 -21.43 -15.00 21.24
C VAL A 31 -21.12 -15.43 19.80
N VAL A 32 -21.95 -16.30 19.22
CA VAL A 32 -21.78 -16.79 17.84
C VAL A 32 -21.96 -15.67 16.83
N THR A 33 -22.97 -14.82 17.01
CA THR A 33 -23.22 -13.68 16.12
C THR A 33 -22.06 -12.69 16.17
N THR A 34 -21.57 -12.35 17.37
CA THR A 34 -20.41 -11.46 17.52
C THR A 34 -19.16 -12.08 16.92
N TYR A 35 -18.91 -13.38 17.15
CA TYR A 35 -17.75 -14.07 16.59
C TYR A 35 -17.76 -14.06 15.05
N PHE A 36 -18.88 -14.43 14.44
CA PHE A 36 -18.98 -14.43 12.97
C PHE A 36 -18.96 -13.02 12.38
N GLY A 37 -19.54 -12.03 13.07
CA GLY A 37 -19.47 -10.62 12.68
C GLY A 37 -18.03 -10.13 12.64
N LEU A 38 -17.29 -10.29 13.74
CA LEU A 38 -15.87 -9.89 13.83
C LEU A 38 -15.00 -10.64 12.82
N LYS A 39 -15.23 -11.95 12.62
CA LYS A 39 -14.48 -12.73 11.63
C LYS A 39 -14.71 -12.20 10.22
N SER A 40 -15.95 -11.88 9.87
CA SER A 40 -16.30 -11.32 8.56
C SER A 40 -15.67 -9.94 8.35
N GLU A 41 -15.69 -9.10 9.38
CA GLU A 41 -15.10 -7.76 9.35
C GLU A 41 -13.58 -7.82 9.19
N ILE A 42 -12.89 -8.67 9.96
CA ILE A 42 -11.44 -8.91 9.83
C ILE A 42 -11.08 -9.40 8.43
N GLN A 43 -11.88 -10.33 7.87
CA GLN A 43 -11.64 -10.83 6.52
C GLN A 43 -11.80 -9.74 5.46
N SER A 44 -12.80 -8.88 5.61
CA SER A 44 -13.02 -7.72 4.74
C SER A 44 -11.86 -6.73 4.82
N ILE A 45 -11.45 -6.36 6.04
CA ILE A 45 -10.31 -5.44 6.27
C ILE A 45 -9.03 -6.00 5.66
N LYS A 46 -8.75 -7.30 5.84
CA LYS A 46 -7.58 -7.95 5.26
C LYS A 46 -7.60 -7.88 3.72
N SER A 47 -8.74 -8.17 3.11
CA SER A 47 -8.90 -8.11 1.65
C SER A 47 -8.72 -6.70 1.10
N SER A 48 -9.26 -5.69 1.79
CA SER A 48 -9.10 -4.28 1.42
C SER A 48 -7.64 -3.84 1.57
N GLY A 49 -6.98 -4.21 2.67
CA GLY A 49 -5.56 -3.91 2.88
C GLY A 49 -4.66 -4.55 1.81
N GLU A 50 -4.88 -5.80 1.44
CA GLU A 50 -4.15 -6.46 0.34
C GLU A 50 -4.35 -5.73 -1.01
N THR A 51 -5.57 -5.22 -1.25
CA THR A 51 -5.89 -4.47 -2.47
C THR A 51 -5.20 -3.10 -2.48
N GLU A 52 -5.24 -2.36 -1.37
CA GLU A 52 -4.57 -1.07 -1.22
C GLU A 52 -3.05 -1.20 -1.40
N VAL A 53 -2.44 -2.23 -0.82
CA VAL A 53 -1.01 -2.52 -0.99
C VAL A 53 -0.67 -2.77 -2.46
N ARG A 54 -1.49 -3.53 -3.19
CA ARG A 54 -1.28 -3.77 -4.63
C ARG A 54 -1.41 -2.48 -5.44
N ILE A 55 -2.42 -1.65 -5.17
CA ILE A 55 -2.59 -0.35 -5.85
C ILE A 55 -1.39 0.56 -5.58
N ASN A 56 -0.91 0.62 -4.34
CA ASN A 56 0.21 1.46 -3.98
C ASN A 56 1.49 1.01 -4.67
N ASN A 57 1.76 -0.29 -4.74
CA ASN A 57 2.89 -0.85 -5.51
C ASN A 57 2.82 -0.48 -7.00
N ILE A 58 1.63 -0.50 -7.61
CA ILE A 58 1.45 -0.08 -9.01
C ILE A 58 1.75 1.43 -9.16
N ARG A 59 1.22 2.26 -8.26
CA ARG A 59 1.48 3.71 -8.28
C ARG A 59 2.97 4.02 -8.16
N ILE A 60 3.67 3.36 -7.24
CA ILE A 60 5.12 3.51 -7.07
C ILE A 60 5.83 3.11 -8.35
N LYS A 61 5.50 1.95 -8.92
CA LYS A 61 6.13 1.47 -10.16
C LYS A 61 5.94 2.45 -11.34
N ILE A 62 4.76 3.05 -11.47
CA ILE A 62 4.51 4.07 -12.50
C ILE A 62 5.38 5.30 -12.29
N LEU A 63 5.53 5.75 -11.03
CA LEU A 63 6.40 6.88 -10.72
C LEU A 63 7.88 6.55 -11.00
N GLU A 64 8.33 5.34 -10.67
CA GLU A 64 9.67 4.84 -11.01
C GLU A 64 9.90 4.82 -12.54
N ASP A 65 8.94 4.31 -13.31
CA ASP A 65 9.02 4.28 -14.77
C ASP A 65 9.06 5.70 -15.36
N GLN A 66 8.22 6.62 -14.86
CA GLN A 66 8.21 8.03 -15.31
C GLN A 66 9.52 8.75 -14.99
N THR A 67 10.06 8.55 -13.80
CA THR A 67 11.35 9.14 -13.40
C THR A 67 12.51 8.58 -14.21
N ALA A 68 12.50 7.29 -14.54
CA ALA A 68 13.49 6.68 -15.42
C ALA A 68 13.44 7.26 -16.84
N LEU A 69 12.24 7.47 -17.40
CA LEU A 69 12.06 8.12 -18.70
C LEU A 69 12.57 9.56 -18.69
N LEU A 70 12.19 10.34 -17.69
CA LEU A 70 12.67 11.72 -17.52
C LEU A 70 14.19 11.79 -17.37
N GLN A 71 14.79 10.87 -16.61
CA GLN A 71 16.23 10.80 -16.45
C GLN A 71 16.94 10.50 -17.77
N LYS A 72 16.34 9.65 -18.62
CA LYS A 72 16.84 9.37 -19.96
C LYS A 72 16.78 10.62 -20.84
N GLU A 73 15.65 11.32 -20.88
CA GLU A 73 15.50 12.56 -21.66
C GLU A 73 16.50 13.64 -21.24
N ILE A 74 16.69 13.83 -19.93
CA ILE A 74 17.71 14.77 -19.41
C ILE A 74 19.10 14.37 -19.87
N ASN A 75 19.43 13.07 -19.87
CA ASN A 75 20.74 12.60 -20.29
C ASN A 75 20.97 12.82 -21.78
N ASP A 76 19.96 12.55 -22.60
CA ASP A 76 19.99 12.79 -24.05
C ASP A 76 20.17 14.29 -24.36
N ILE A 77 19.48 15.17 -23.63
CA ILE A 77 19.66 16.63 -23.74
C ILE A 77 21.05 17.07 -23.29
N GLN A 78 21.58 16.53 -22.19
CA GLN A 78 22.93 16.86 -21.72
C GLN A 78 24.02 16.40 -22.69
N LEU A 79 23.85 15.23 -23.32
CA LEU A 79 24.75 14.72 -24.36
C LEU A 79 24.70 15.62 -25.61
N ALA A 80 23.52 16.03 -26.05
CA ALA A 80 23.35 16.97 -27.16
C ALA A 80 23.91 18.38 -26.83
N GLY A 81 23.70 18.85 -25.60
CA GLY A 81 24.23 20.13 -25.12
C GLY A 81 25.76 20.16 -25.01
N LYS A 82 26.39 19.05 -24.60
CA LYS A 82 27.85 18.90 -24.61
C LYS A 82 28.44 18.92 -26.03
N ALA A 83 27.74 18.36 -27.01
CA ALA A 83 28.15 18.45 -28.42
C ALA A 83 28.05 19.90 -28.97
N SER A 84 27.11 20.70 -28.46
CA SER A 84 26.94 22.11 -28.86
C SER A 84 27.87 23.10 -28.14
N HIS A 85 28.51 22.73 -27.03
CA HIS A 85 29.48 23.57 -26.30
C HIS A 85 30.93 23.06 -26.37
N GLY A 86 31.18 22.02 -27.18
CA GLY A 86 32.50 21.44 -27.41
C GLY A 86 33.13 21.86 -28.73
N ALA A 87 33.18 23.16 -29.04
CA ALA A 87 34.15 23.67 -30.01
C ALA A 87 35.32 24.26 -29.22
N PRO A 88 36.47 23.57 -29.10
CA PRO A 88 37.66 24.19 -28.53
C PRO A 88 38.06 25.35 -29.45
N GLU A 89 38.15 26.51 -28.82
CA GLU A 89 38.70 27.75 -29.32
C GLU A 89 39.94 27.48 -30.19
N ARG A 90 39.80 27.70 -31.50
CA ARG A 90 40.88 27.50 -32.48
C ARG A 90 41.93 28.59 -32.26
N ALA A 91 42.96 28.25 -31.49
CA ALA A 91 44.32 28.80 -31.49
C ALA A 91 44.48 30.26 -31.95
N LYS A 92 44.42 31.20 -30.99
CA LYS A 92 45.06 32.51 -31.10
C LYS A 92 46.22 32.57 -30.11
N THR A 93 47.39 32.08 -30.53
CA THR A 93 48.69 32.48 -29.94
C THR A 93 49.70 32.54 -31.08
N THR A 94 49.82 33.69 -31.75
CA THR A 94 50.98 34.59 -31.63
C THR A 94 52.32 33.84 -31.65
N ASP A 95 52.95 33.81 -32.82
CA ASP A 95 54.37 33.53 -32.99
C ASP A 95 55.23 34.40 -32.03
N PRO A 96 56.13 33.80 -31.24
CA PRO A 96 57.21 34.53 -30.57
C PRO A 96 58.58 34.04 -31.06
N ALA A 97 58.74 33.76 -32.36
CA ALA A 97 60.04 33.40 -32.94
C ALA A 97 60.71 34.55 -33.74
N MET A 98 60.04 35.69 -33.91
CA MET A 98 60.56 36.85 -34.67
C MET A 98 61.25 37.91 -33.80
N LEU A 99 61.67 37.58 -32.57
CA LEU A 99 62.19 38.55 -31.59
C LEU A 99 63.56 38.19 -31.00
N SER A 100 64.38 37.38 -31.69
CA SER A 100 65.78 37.12 -31.27
C SER A 100 66.85 37.46 -32.32
N ALA A 101 66.53 38.27 -33.34
CA ALA A 101 67.51 38.65 -34.37
C ALA A 101 68.02 40.11 -34.26
N ILE A 102 67.85 40.76 -33.10
CA ILE A 102 68.42 42.08 -32.84
C ILE A 102 68.98 42.11 -31.41
N GLU A 103 70.13 41.50 -31.22
CA GLU A 103 71.07 41.96 -30.20
C GLU A 103 72.49 41.82 -30.76
N LYS A 104 73.30 42.83 -30.46
CA LYS A 104 74.58 43.22 -31.10
C LYS A 104 75.68 42.18 -31.02
#